data_AF-A0A5C7Z2F1-F1
#
_entry.id   AF-A0A5C7Z2F1-F1
#
_cell.length_a   1.000
_cell.length_b   1.000
_cell.length_c   1.000
_cell.angle_alpha   90.00
_cell.angle_beta   90.00
_cell.angle_gamma   90.00
#
_symmetry.space_group_name_H-M   'P 1'
#
loop_
_entity.id
_entity.type
_entity.pdbx_description
1 polymer ?
#
loop_
_entity_poly.entity_id
_entity_poly.type
_entity_poly.pdbx_seq_one_letter_code
_entity_poly.pdbx_strand_id
1 'polypeptide(L)' 'MKENQNKTGKPDQPDFYWKNGLLVFTEAYHLKRGYCCTNGCRHCPYRSKKPKAKSDRTPR' A
#
# COMPACT_ATOMS: atom_id res chain seq x y z
N MET A 1 -4.54 20.56 -30.97
CA MET A 1 -5.60 20.55 -29.93
C MET A 1 -5.20 19.49 -28.92
N LYS A 2 -5.22 19.83 -27.62
CA LYS A 2 -4.64 19.05 -26.51
C LYS A 2 -5.53 17.84 -26.20
N GLU A 3 -4.94 16.64 -26.12
CA GLU A 3 -5.55 15.57 -25.32
C GLU A 3 -4.45 14.76 -24.61
N ASN A 4 -4.09 15.26 -23.43
CA ASN A 4 -3.13 14.64 -22.53
C ASN A 4 -3.88 13.66 -21.63
N GLN A 5 -4.13 12.45 -22.13
CA GLN A 5 -4.83 11.41 -21.38
C GLN A 5 -3.89 10.74 -20.38
N ASN A 6 -3.50 11.48 -19.34
CA ASN A 6 -2.85 10.90 -18.16
C ASN A 6 -3.92 10.21 -17.28
N LYS A 7 -4.43 9.07 -17.74
CA LYS A 7 -5.35 8.22 -16.95
C LYS A 7 -4.53 7.13 -16.29
N THR A 8 -4.05 7.45 -15.09
CA THR A 8 -3.40 6.50 -14.19
C THR A 8 -4.31 5.30 -13.94
N GLY A 9 -3.83 4.12 -14.35
CA GLY A 9 -4.48 2.84 -14.11
C GLY A 9 -4.69 2.61 -12.63
N LYS A 10 -5.96 2.60 -12.21
CA LYS A 10 -6.36 2.11 -10.89
C LYS A 10 -6.54 0.61 -10.99
N PRO A 11 -5.88 -0.21 -10.16
CA PRO A 11 -6.29 -1.58 -10.00
C PRO A 11 -7.71 -1.60 -9.41
N ASP A 12 -8.55 -2.50 -9.90
CA ASP A 12 -9.94 -2.78 -9.48
C ASP A 12 -10.06 -3.26 -8.01
N GLN A 13 -9.04 -3.03 -7.18
CA GLN A 13 -9.04 -3.51 -5.80
C GLN A 13 -9.78 -2.52 -4.89
N PRO A 14 -10.70 -3.00 -4.05
CA PRO A 14 -11.40 -2.15 -3.10
C PRO A 14 -10.43 -1.62 -2.03
N ASP A 15 -10.51 -0.31 -1.79
CA ASP A 15 -9.76 0.40 -0.75
C ASP A 15 -10.12 -0.13 0.67
N PHE A 16 -11.32 -0.67 0.85
CA PHE A 16 -11.80 -1.23 2.12
C PHE A 16 -12.85 -2.31 1.88
N TYR A 17 -13.08 -3.16 2.88
CA TYR A 17 -14.17 -4.13 2.90
C TYR A 17 -14.82 -4.21 4.28
N TRP A 18 -16.04 -4.72 4.32
CA TRP A 18 -16.77 -4.93 5.57
C TRP A 18 -16.57 -6.36 6.06
N LYS A 19 -16.20 -6.50 7.33
CA LYS A 19 -16.06 -7.80 7.99
C LYS A 19 -16.74 -7.75 9.34
N ASN A 20 -17.79 -8.54 9.53
CA ASN A 20 -18.55 -8.62 10.79
C ASN A 20 -19.01 -7.23 11.31
N GLY A 21 -19.47 -6.35 10.41
CA GLY A 21 -19.87 -4.98 10.76
C GLY A 21 -18.71 -4.02 11.03
N LEU A 22 -17.46 -4.45 10.89
CA LEU A 22 -16.27 -3.61 11.02
C LEU A 22 -15.72 -3.24 9.65
N LEU A 23 -15.35 -1.98 9.49
CA LEU A 23 -14.68 -1.46 8.30
C LEU A 23 -13.19 -1.85 8.34
N VAL A 24 -12.74 -2.65 7.38
CA VAL A 24 -11.35 -3.10 7.26
C VAL A 24 -10.71 -2.47 6.04
N PHE A 25 -9.72 -1.59 6.27
CA PHE A 25 -8.95 -0.98 5.20
C PHE A 25 -7.92 -1.96 4.62
N THR A 26 -7.82 -1.99 3.30
CA THR A 26 -6.85 -2.82 2.57
C THR A 26 -5.53 -2.08 2.42
N GLU A 27 -4.51 -2.80 1.94
CA GLU A 27 -3.21 -2.21 1.62
C GLU A 27 -3.33 -1.13 0.53
N ALA A 28 -4.22 -1.33 -0.45
CA ALA A 28 -4.44 -0.40 -1.56
C ALA A 28 -4.84 1.01 -1.07
N TYR A 29 -5.70 1.09 -0.06
CA TYR A 29 -6.07 2.36 0.55
C TYR A 29 -4.89 3.08 1.18
N HIS A 30 -4.01 2.33 1.87
CA HIS A 30 -2.82 2.89 2.48
C HIS A 30 -1.80 3.36 1.42
N LEU A 31 -1.68 2.64 0.31
CA LEU A 31 -0.84 3.03 -0.82
C LEU A 31 -1.36 4.31 -1.51
N LYS A 32 -2.67 4.39 -1.74
CA LYS A 32 -3.33 5.57 -2.33
C LYS A 32 -3.25 6.80 -1.42
N ARG A 33 -3.32 6.60 -0.10
CA ARG A 33 -3.12 7.66 0.90
C ARG A 33 -1.69 8.18 0.91
N GLY A 34 -0.71 7.36 0.55
CA GLY A 34 0.68 7.76 0.39
C GLY A 34 1.47 7.92 1.70
N TYR A 35 0.86 7.73 2.87
CA TYR A 35 1.55 7.81 4.17
C TYR A 35 1.03 6.81 5.21
N CYS A 36 1.91 6.47 6.17
CA CYS A 36 1.57 5.60 7.30
C CYS A 36 0.74 6.36 8.34
N CYS A 37 -0.43 5.81 8.69
CA CYS A 37 -1.33 6.40 9.68
C CYS A 37 -0.97 6.06 11.14
N THR A 38 0.13 5.35 11.39
CA THR A 38 0.67 4.94 12.71
C THR A 38 -0.28 4.21 13.68
N ASN A 39 -1.51 3.91 13.27
CA ASN A 39 -2.53 3.21 14.07
C ASN A 39 -2.31 1.68 14.20
N GLY A 40 -1.14 1.17 13.80
CA GLY A 40 -0.82 -0.26 13.96
C GLY A 40 -1.65 -1.23 13.11
N CYS A 41 -2.20 -0.78 11.96
CA CYS A 41 -3.06 -1.62 11.11
C CYS A 41 -2.35 -2.92 10.69
N ARG A 42 -3.12 -4.01 10.64
CA ARG A 42 -2.62 -5.35 10.28
C ARG A 42 -2.15 -5.45 8.82
N HIS A 43 -2.81 -4.75 7.91
CA HIS A 43 -2.48 -4.69 6.48
C HIS A 43 -1.71 -3.43 6.09
N CYS A 44 -0.93 -2.87 7.01
CA CYS A 44 -0.18 -1.64 6.73
C CYS A 44 1.06 -1.97 5.87
N PRO A 45 1.18 -1.43 4.64
CA PRO A 45 2.34 -1.66 3.77
C PRO A 45 3.63 -1.05 4.36
N TYR A 46 3.48 -0.03 5.21
CA TYR A 46 4.61 0.67 5.83
C TYR A 46 5.15 -0.04 7.08
N ARG A 47 4.41 -0.98 7.67
CA ARG A 47 4.79 -1.71 8.89
C ARG A 47 6.11 -2.48 8.73
N SER A 48 6.33 -3.00 7.52
CA SER A 48 7.45 -3.89 7.20
C SER A 48 8.62 -3.19 6.50
N LYS A 49 8.61 -1.85 6.36
CA LYS A 49 9.75 -1.08 5.81
C LYS A 49 10.98 -1.04 6.74
N LYS A 50 11.19 -2.06 7.57
CA LYS A 50 12.55 -2.38 7.99
C LYS A 50 13.20 -2.99 6.75
N PRO A 51 14.31 -2.44 6.23
CA PRO A 51 15.02 -3.11 5.15
C PRO A 51 15.26 -4.54 5.64
N LYS A 52 14.62 -5.52 4.99
CA LYS A 52 15.00 -6.91 5.15
C LYS A 52 16.44 -6.90 4.69
N ALA A 53 17.37 -6.93 5.64
CA ALA A 53 18.77 -7.12 5.39
C ALA A 53 18.91 -8.42 4.61
N LYS A 54 18.84 -8.34 3.29
CA LYS A 54 19.41 -9.35 2.41
C LYS A 54 20.90 -9.03 2.38
N SER A 55 21.55 -9.18 3.53
CA SER A 55 23.00 -9.33 3.62
C SER A 55 23.31 -10.78 3.25
N ASP A 56 23.01 -11.14 2.01
CA ASP A 56 23.44 -12.39 1.41
C ASP A 56 24.03 -12.04 0.05
N ARG A 57 25.31 -12.41 -0.12
CA ARG A 57 26.24 -12.27 -1.28
C ARG A 57 27.24 -11.10 -1.25
N THR A 58 28.33 -11.30 -0.49
CA THR A 58 29.74 -11.54 -0.94
C THR A 58 30.28 -10.77 -2.17
N PRO A 59 31.61 -10.54 -2.33
CA PRO A 59 32.69 -10.02 -1.48
C PRO A 59 33.39 -8.76 -2.10
N ARG A 60 34.33 -8.12 -1.39
CA ARG A 60 35.50 -7.46 -2.02
C ARG A 60 36.72 -7.61 -1.11
#